data_AF-A0A372GNP3-F1
#
_entry.id   AF-A0A372GNP3-F1
#
_cell.length_a   1.000
_cell.length_b   1.000
_cell.length_c   1.000
_cell.angle_alpha   90.00
_cell.angle_beta   90.00
_cell.angle_gamma   90.00
#
_symmetry.space_group_name_H-M   'P 1'
#
loop_
_entity.id
_entity.type
_entity.pdbx_description
1 polymer ?
#
loop_
_entity_poly.entity_id
_entity_poly.type
_entity_poly.pdbx_seq_one_letter_code
_entity_poly.pdbx_strand_id
1 'polypeptide(L)'
;MKRKTWAALLTGVALVGGGTVWEFSWRVWPPLPEVDQRVADAALPVIDQHLEAGRAVVWPTSMPARLRPRWFCAEVPIETERRGSQVRVSLAVHCGDYARVGASLVTHAGVSTHVLATLDHSGAVPVVRDVAEPGDGSEWRPAMERLFSRRALAEFDRRDRLGRYVEVPDTEAAQAFGLPPSTRARLYEL
;
A
#
# COMPACT_ATOMS: atom_id res chain seq x y z
N MET A 1 -40.90 -51.81 16.52
CA MET A 1 -39.59 -51.55 15.85
C MET A 1 -39.78 -50.47 14.79
N LYS A 2 -39.38 -49.19 15.01
CA LYS A 2 -39.32 -48.12 13.97
C LYS A 2 -38.81 -46.73 14.44
N ARG A 3 -38.11 -46.62 15.57
CA ARG A 3 -37.58 -45.33 16.08
C ARG A 3 -36.06 -45.14 15.93
N LYS A 4 -35.30 -46.20 15.61
CA LYS A 4 -33.82 -46.15 15.56
C LYS A 4 -33.25 -45.72 14.19
N THR A 5 -34.05 -45.71 13.12
CA THR A 5 -33.58 -45.41 11.76
C THR A 5 -33.60 -43.93 11.39
N TRP A 6 -34.30 -43.08 12.14
CA TRP A 6 -34.40 -41.64 11.84
C TRP A 6 -33.26 -40.80 12.45
N ALA A 7 -32.65 -41.28 13.53
CA ALA A 7 -31.54 -40.57 14.18
C ALA A 7 -30.25 -40.56 13.31
N ALA A 8 -30.02 -41.61 12.52
CA ALA A 8 -28.82 -41.72 11.68
C ALA A 8 -28.84 -40.78 10.46
N LEU A 9 -30.02 -40.43 9.94
CA LEU A 9 -30.15 -39.56 8.79
C LEU A 9 -29.92 -38.07 9.14
N LEU A 10 -30.26 -37.65 10.36
CA LEU A 10 -30.06 -36.26 10.79
C LEU A 10 -28.58 -35.97 11.14
N THR A 11 -27.84 -36.94 11.66
CA THR A 11 -26.41 -36.78 11.95
C THR A 11 -25.56 -36.70 10.67
N GLY A 12 -25.95 -37.45 9.62
CA GLY A 12 -25.24 -37.43 8.33
C GLY A 12 -25.38 -36.10 7.58
N VAL A 13 -26.55 -35.47 7.61
CA VAL A 13 -26.79 -34.20 6.92
C VAL A 13 -26.11 -33.01 7.65
N ALA A 14 -26.06 -33.04 8.98
CA ALA A 14 -25.39 -32.00 9.76
C ALA A 14 -23.86 -31.98 9.57
N LEU A 15 -23.22 -33.15 9.38
CA LEU A 15 -21.76 -33.23 9.18
C LEU A 15 -21.33 -32.88 7.75
N VAL A 16 -22.12 -33.22 6.73
CA VAL A 16 -21.82 -32.86 5.33
C VAL A 16 -22.16 -31.39 5.04
N GLY A 17 -23.21 -30.84 5.65
CA GLY A 17 -23.55 -29.43 5.56
C GLY A 17 -22.62 -28.51 6.38
N GLY A 18 -22.17 -28.95 7.56
CA GLY A 18 -21.25 -28.18 8.40
C GLY A 18 -19.82 -28.09 7.85
N GLY A 19 -19.30 -29.18 7.27
CA GLY A 19 -17.94 -29.22 6.71
C GLY A 19 -17.75 -28.36 5.48
N THR A 20 -18.76 -28.26 4.61
CA THR A 20 -18.68 -27.49 3.36
C THR A 20 -18.76 -25.98 3.60
N VAL A 21 -19.57 -25.52 4.56
CA VAL A 21 -19.58 -24.10 4.98
C VAL A 21 -18.26 -23.73 5.65
N TRP A 22 -17.70 -24.64 6.46
CA TRP A 22 -16.41 -24.41 7.10
C TRP A 22 -15.30 -24.28 6.06
N GLU A 23 -15.14 -25.23 5.14
CA GLU A 23 -14.10 -25.17 4.09
C GLU A 23 -14.18 -23.93 3.19
N PHE A 24 -15.38 -23.42 2.89
CA PHE A 24 -15.53 -22.18 2.12
C PHE A 24 -15.25 -20.92 2.96
N SER A 25 -15.51 -20.94 4.27
CA SER A 25 -15.29 -19.78 5.14
C SER A 25 -13.81 -19.37 5.27
N TRP A 26 -12.87 -20.33 5.19
CA TRP A 26 -11.43 -20.03 5.26
C TRP A 26 -10.88 -19.40 3.98
N ARG A 27 -11.52 -19.62 2.82
CA ARG A 27 -11.04 -19.07 1.54
C ARG A 27 -11.34 -17.58 1.36
N VAL A 28 -12.21 -17.01 2.20
CA VAL A 28 -12.67 -15.60 2.13
C VAL A 28 -12.17 -14.79 3.33
N TRP A 29 -11.37 -15.39 4.22
CA TRP A 29 -10.88 -14.74 5.43
C TRP A 29 -9.40 -14.33 5.29
N PRO A 30 -9.05 -13.06 5.54
CA PRO A 30 -9.91 -11.91 5.85
C PRO A 30 -10.65 -11.37 4.60
N PRO A 31 -11.82 -10.73 4.78
CA PRO A 31 -12.47 -10.01 3.70
C PRO A 31 -11.56 -8.92 3.14
N LEU A 32 -11.78 -8.54 1.88
CA LEU A 32 -11.07 -7.42 1.25
C LEU A 32 -11.12 -6.18 2.17
N PRO A 33 -10.01 -5.47 2.37
CA PRO A 33 -10.02 -4.20 3.08
C PRO A 33 -10.90 -3.19 2.33
N GLU A 34 -11.50 -2.27 3.07
CA GLU A 34 -12.33 -1.22 2.51
C GLU A 34 -11.46 -0.02 2.15
N VAL A 35 -11.65 0.50 0.93
CA VAL A 35 -11.06 1.77 0.47
C VAL A 35 -12.20 2.71 0.10
N ASP A 36 -12.50 3.65 0.98
CA ASP A 36 -13.41 4.77 0.70
C ASP A 36 -12.72 5.66 -0.34
N GLN A 37 -13.17 5.57 -1.59
CA GLN A 37 -12.57 6.28 -2.72
C GLN A 37 -12.57 7.80 -2.50
N ARG A 38 -13.62 8.36 -1.88
CA ARG A 38 -13.67 9.81 -1.62
C ARG A 38 -12.60 10.23 -0.62
N VAL A 39 -12.32 9.38 0.37
CA VAL A 39 -11.24 9.62 1.33
C VAL A 39 -9.88 9.47 0.66
N ALA A 40 -9.68 8.41 -0.11
CA ALA A 40 -8.44 8.18 -0.85
C ALA A 40 -8.15 9.34 -1.80
N ASP A 41 -9.11 9.77 -2.62
CA ASP A 41 -8.97 10.88 -3.57
C ASP A 41 -8.58 12.20 -2.87
N ALA A 42 -9.12 12.44 -1.67
CA ALA A 42 -8.80 13.63 -0.88
C ALA A 42 -7.45 13.51 -0.14
N ALA A 43 -7.05 12.30 0.23
CA ALA A 43 -5.87 12.04 1.06
C ALA A 43 -4.59 11.84 0.24
N LEU A 44 -4.67 11.17 -0.91
CA LEU A 44 -3.48 10.80 -1.70
C LEU A 44 -2.62 12.01 -2.09
N PRO A 45 -3.16 13.14 -2.60
CA PRO A 45 -2.32 14.27 -2.98
C PRO A 45 -1.54 14.89 -1.82
N VAL A 46 -2.12 14.91 -0.61
CA VAL A 46 -1.43 15.45 0.58
C VAL A 46 -0.44 14.46 1.18
N ILE A 47 -0.66 13.15 0.98
CA ILE A 47 0.27 12.09 1.39
C ILE A 47 1.47 12.07 0.46
N ASP A 48 1.25 12.05 -0.85
CA ASP A 48 2.29 12.09 -1.87
C ASP A 48 3.25 13.27 -1.64
N GLN A 49 2.71 14.50 -1.55
CA GLN A 49 3.50 15.68 -1.24
C GLN A 49 4.29 15.55 0.08
N HIS A 50 3.73 14.88 1.08
CA HIS A 50 4.41 14.66 2.36
C HIS A 50 5.57 13.66 2.23
N LEU A 51 5.40 12.60 1.44
CA LEU A 51 6.42 11.58 1.18
C LEU A 51 7.58 12.19 0.37
N GLU A 52 7.27 12.91 -0.71
CA GLU A 52 8.26 13.58 -1.56
C GLU A 52 9.09 14.64 -0.81
N ALA A 53 8.51 15.27 0.23
CA ALA A 53 9.18 16.29 1.04
C ALA A 53 10.29 15.74 1.96
N GLY A 54 10.58 14.43 1.93
CA GLY A 54 11.70 13.86 2.69
C GLY A 54 11.43 13.66 4.18
N ARG A 55 10.17 13.52 4.58
CA ARG A 55 9.77 13.46 6.00
C ARG A 55 9.56 12.05 6.56
N ALA A 56 9.52 11.03 5.71
CA ALA A 56 9.24 9.65 6.12
C ALA A 56 10.14 8.63 5.41
N VAL A 57 9.88 8.35 4.13
CA VAL A 57 10.48 7.22 3.39
C VAL A 57 11.63 7.61 2.45
N VAL A 58 11.93 8.92 2.37
CA VAL A 58 12.84 9.52 1.41
C VAL A 58 14.11 9.99 2.12
N TRP A 59 15.28 9.77 1.53
CA TRP A 59 16.59 10.14 2.08
C TRP A 59 17.37 11.09 1.17
N PRO A 60 18.49 11.70 1.65
CA PRO A 60 19.35 12.50 0.80
C PRO A 60 19.81 11.72 -0.43
N THR A 61 19.53 12.25 -1.61
CA THR A 61 19.99 11.68 -2.89
C THR A 61 21.52 11.59 -2.95
N SER A 62 22.00 10.52 -3.57
CA SER A 62 23.42 10.33 -3.90
C SER A 62 23.78 10.87 -5.29
N MET A 63 22.81 11.37 -6.07
CA MET A 63 23.08 11.99 -7.36
C MET A 63 23.74 13.38 -7.20
N PRO A 64 24.60 13.81 -8.15
CA PRO A 64 25.21 15.12 -8.11
C PRO A 64 24.18 16.27 -8.09
N ALA A 65 24.36 17.24 -7.18
CA ALA A 65 23.44 18.39 -7.04
C ALA A 65 23.20 19.18 -8.34
N ARG A 66 24.18 19.19 -9.27
CA ARG A 66 24.04 19.81 -10.59
C ARG A 66 22.90 19.21 -11.44
N LEU A 67 22.50 17.97 -11.17
CA LEU A 67 21.40 17.29 -11.84
C LEU A 67 20.03 17.68 -11.25
N ARG A 68 20.01 18.40 -10.13
CA ARG A 68 18.80 18.79 -9.39
C ARG A 68 17.84 17.61 -9.19
N PRO A 69 18.31 16.51 -8.56
CA PRO A 69 17.49 15.35 -8.31
C PRO A 69 16.26 15.69 -7.45
N ARG A 70 15.16 15.01 -7.72
CA ARG A 70 13.88 15.13 -7.01
C ARG A 70 13.31 13.75 -6.74
N TRP A 71 12.70 13.59 -5.58
CA TRP A 71 11.96 12.38 -5.25
C TRP A 71 10.56 12.45 -5.84
N PHE A 72 10.09 11.31 -6.30
CA PHE A 72 8.71 11.08 -6.72
C PHE A 72 8.22 9.79 -6.10
N CYS A 73 6.94 9.76 -5.73
CA CYS A 73 6.30 8.60 -5.12
C CYS A 73 5.08 8.18 -5.94
N ALA A 74 4.78 6.89 -5.87
CA ALA A 74 3.53 6.33 -6.33
C ALA A 74 2.93 5.54 -5.16
N GLU A 75 1.64 5.69 -4.95
CA GLU A 75 0.94 5.04 -3.86
C GLU A 75 -0.30 4.29 -4.33
N VAL A 76 -0.57 3.16 -3.70
CA VAL A 76 -1.82 2.42 -3.86
C VAL A 76 -2.49 2.28 -2.50
N PRO A 77 -3.69 2.87 -2.30
CA PRO A 77 -4.44 2.71 -1.07
C PRO A 77 -4.90 1.25 -0.93
N ILE A 78 -4.60 0.67 0.22
CA ILE A 78 -4.95 -0.71 0.58
C ILE A 78 -6.12 -0.74 1.53
N GLU A 79 -6.16 0.15 2.52
CA GLU A 79 -7.26 0.25 3.47
C GLU A 79 -7.42 1.69 3.94
N THR A 80 -8.67 2.14 4.07
CA THR A 80 -9.02 3.39 4.76
C THR A 80 -9.81 3.08 6.02
N GLU A 81 -9.41 3.65 7.15
CA GLU A 81 -10.11 3.50 8.42
C GLU A 81 -10.39 4.88 9.04
N ARG A 82 -11.66 5.19 9.30
CA ARG A 82 -12.04 6.39 10.04
C ARG A 82 -12.06 6.10 11.55
N ARG A 83 -11.40 6.96 12.32
CA ARG A 83 -11.35 6.92 13.80
C ARG A 83 -11.67 8.30 14.37
N GLY A 84 -12.95 8.57 14.61
CA GLY A 84 -13.39 9.90 15.02
C GLY A 84 -13.06 10.94 13.96
N SER A 85 -12.28 11.97 14.31
CA SER A 85 -11.80 12.99 13.37
C SER A 85 -10.56 12.58 12.57
N GLN A 86 -9.98 11.42 12.85
CA GLN A 86 -8.80 10.92 12.15
C GLN A 86 -9.17 9.94 11.05
N VAL A 87 -8.35 9.93 10.01
CA VAL A 87 -8.36 8.93 8.94
C VAL A 87 -7.00 8.25 8.94
N ARG A 88 -6.99 6.93 8.90
CA ARG A 88 -5.80 6.13 8.66
C ARG A 88 -5.88 5.53 7.26
N VAL A 89 -4.82 5.67 6.49
CA VAL A 89 -4.70 5.11 5.15
C VAL A 89 -3.49 4.18 5.13
N SER A 90 -3.75 2.89 4.94
CA SER A 90 -2.70 1.89 4.69
C SER A 90 -2.38 1.90 3.21
N LEU A 91 -1.10 2.00 2.87
CA LEU A 91 -0.62 2.21 1.51
C LEU A 91 0.49 1.22 1.19
N ALA A 92 0.52 0.74 -0.06
CA ALA A 92 1.75 0.29 -0.68
C ALA A 92 2.35 1.48 -1.44
N VAL A 93 3.66 1.68 -1.32
CA VAL A 93 4.34 2.86 -1.87
C VAL A 93 5.58 2.44 -2.64
N HIS A 94 5.85 3.11 -3.76
CA HIS A 94 7.11 3.07 -4.47
C HIS A 94 7.63 4.50 -4.66
N CYS A 95 8.77 4.84 -4.06
CA CYS A 95 9.42 6.12 -4.26
C CYS A 95 10.78 5.95 -4.94
N GLY A 96 11.15 6.88 -5.80
CA GLY A 96 12.46 6.91 -6.45
C GLY A 96 13.04 8.31 -6.49
N ASP A 97 14.37 8.41 -6.48
CA ASP A 97 15.07 9.65 -6.78
C ASP A 97 15.30 9.74 -8.30
N TYR A 98 14.94 10.88 -8.88
CA TYR A 98 14.96 11.07 -10.32
C TYR A 98 15.70 12.34 -10.69
N ALA A 99 16.38 12.30 -11.83
CA ALA A 99 16.96 13.48 -12.44
C ALA A 99 16.86 13.40 -13.97
N ARG A 100 17.16 14.53 -14.61
CA ARG A 100 17.24 14.62 -16.07
C ARG A 100 18.68 14.71 -16.53
N VAL A 101 19.04 13.87 -17.50
CA VAL A 101 20.34 13.93 -18.21
C VAL A 101 20.06 14.01 -19.71
N GLY A 102 20.19 15.22 -20.27
CA GLY A 102 19.87 15.47 -21.68
C GLY A 102 18.37 15.22 -21.97
N ALA A 103 18.09 14.19 -22.78
CA ALA A 103 16.73 13.73 -23.10
C ALA A 103 16.33 12.47 -22.31
N SER A 104 17.15 12.01 -21.37
CA SER A 104 16.87 10.84 -20.54
C SER A 104 16.38 11.23 -19.15
N LEU A 105 15.45 10.42 -18.65
CA LEU A 105 15.16 10.30 -17.22
C LEU A 105 16.13 9.29 -16.61
N VAL A 106 16.73 9.63 -15.48
CA VAL A 106 17.62 8.72 -14.73
C VAL A 106 17.16 8.59 -13.29
N THR A 107 17.40 7.43 -12.68
CA THR A 107 17.15 7.13 -11.27
C THR A 107 18.33 6.40 -10.66
N HIS A 108 18.57 6.52 -9.35
CA HIS A 108 19.69 5.85 -8.69
C HIS A 108 19.27 5.07 -7.45
N ALA A 109 18.35 5.61 -6.67
CA ALA A 109 17.89 5.14 -5.39
C ALA A 109 16.36 5.10 -5.37
N GLY A 110 15.81 4.13 -4.67
CA GLY A 110 14.37 4.00 -4.50
C GLY A 110 14.02 3.02 -3.41
N VAL A 111 12.77 3.09 -2.95
CA VAL A 111 12.21 2.24 -1.91
C VAL A 111 10.83 1.76 -2.34
N SER A 112 10.57 0.47 -2.12
CA SER A 112 9.22 -0.10 -2.14
C SER A 112 8.88 -0.55 -0.74
N THR A 113 7.87 0.06 -0.13
CA THR A 113 7.50 -0.24 1.26
C THR A 113 6.00 -0.09 1.49
N HIS A 114 5.55 -0.46 2.69
CA HIS A 114 4.20 -0.24 3.16
C HIS A 114 4.23 0.91 4.16
N VAL A 115 3.28 1.83 4.07
CA VAL A 115 3.17 2.91 5.05
C VAL A 115 1.75 3.03 5.56
N LEU A 116 1.65 3.54 6.78
CA LEU A 116 0.42 3.96 7.39
C LEU A 116 0.44 5.48 7.53
N ALA A 117 -0.36 6.17 6.71
CA ALA A 117 -0.58 7.60 6.85
C ALA A 117 -1.74 7.85 7.81
N THR A 118 -1.52 8.70 8.81
CA THR A 118 -2.57 9.19 9.70
C THR A 118 -2.84 10.65 9.37
N LEU A 119 -4.09 10.96 9.04
CA LEU A 119 -4.55 12.29 8.66
C LEU A 119 -5.57 12.81 9.66
N ASP A 120 -5.52 14.11 9.88
CA ASP A 120 -6.62 14.84 10.51
C ASP A 120 -7.61 15.29 9.43
N HIS A 121 -8.87 14.93 9.61
CA HIS A 121 -9.97 15.21 8.68
C HIS A 121 -11.01 16.16 9.29
N SER A 122 -10.61 16.96 10.29
CA SER A 122 -11.48 17.97 10.91
C SER A 122 -11.70 19.23 10.05
N GLY A 123 -10.81 19.49 9.08
CA GLY A 123 -10.88 20.62 8.16
C GLY A 123 -11.40 20.27 6.77
N ALA A 124 -11.48 21.28 5.89
CA ALA A 124 -11.90 21.09 4.49
C ALA A 124 -10.87 20.29 3.66
N VAL A 125 -9.59 20.36 4.02
CA VAL A 125 -8.49 19.60 3.40
C VAL A 125 -7.85 18.71 4.46
N PRO A 126 -7.68 17.40 4.22
CA PRO A 126 -6.97 16.52 5.15
C PRO A 126 -5.53 17.00 5.39
N VAL A 127 -5.05 16.88 6.63
CA VAL A 127 -3.65 17.20 6.97
C VAL A 127 -2.96 15.95 7.46
N VAL A 128 -1.85 15.57 6.81
CA VAL A 128 -1.00 14.46 7.27
C VAL A 128 -0.40 14.82 8.63
N ARG A 129 -0.68 13.99 9.63
CA ARG A 129 -0.16 14.12 10.99
C ARG A 129 1.06 13.24 11.22
N ASP A 130 1.04 12.04 10.68
CA ASP A 130 2.07 11.05 10.86
C ASP A 130 2.09 10.08 9.68
N VAL A 131 3.29 9.58 9.35
CA VAL A 131 3.49 8.50 8.39
C VAL A 131 4.42 7.49 9.06
N ALA A 132 3.90 6.31 9.33
CA ALA A 132 4.66 5.23 9.94
C ALA A 132 5.01 4.15 8.92
N GLU A 133 6.28 3.77 8.88
CA GLU A 133 6.79 2.63 8.11
C GLU A 133 7.15 1.46 9.04
N PRO A 134 7.01 0.20 8.60
CA PRO A 134 7.56 -0.93 9.33
C PRO A 134 9.09 -0.85 9.29
N GLY A 135 9.74 -1.09 10.43
CA GLY A 135 11.20 -1.22 10.44
C GLY A 135 11.67 -2.44 9.64
N ASP A 136 12.97 -2.49 9.34
CA ASP A 136 13.56 -3.56 8.54
C ASP A 136 13.98 -4.80 9.37
N GLY A 137 14.36 -5.87 8.67
CA GLY A 137 15.00 -7.04 9.25
C GLY A 137 14.06 -7.89 10.12
N SER A 138 14.56 -8.38 11.26
CA SER A 138 13.79 -9.26 12.16
C SER A 138 12.56 -8.58 12.77
N GLU A 139 12.55 -7.26 12.85
CA GLU A 139 11.45 -6.47 13.41
C GLU A 139 10.35 -6.19 12.39
N TRP A 140 10.56 -6.50 11.11
CA TRP A 140 9.62 -6.15 10.05
C TRP A 140 8.23 -6.78 10.26
N ARG A 141 8.17 -8.09 10.48
CA ARG A 141 6.88 -8.79 10.67
C ARG A 141 6.15 -8.28 11.92
N PRO A 142 6.78 -8.21 13.11
CA PRO A 142 6.16 -7.58 14.28
C PRO A 142 5.70 -6.15 14.04
N ALA A 143 6.45 -5.33 13.31
CA ALA A 143 6.08 -3.94 13.01
C ALA A 143 4.85 -3.87 12.09
N MET A 144 4.82 -4.69 11.03
CA MET A 144 3.66 -4.82 10.14
C MET A 144 2.39 -5.16 10.92
N GLU A 145 2.46 -6.13 11.84
CA GLU A 145 1.33 -6.56 12.67
C GLU A 145 0.85 -5.51 13.67
N ARG A 146 1.73 -4.59 14.10
CA ARG A 146 1.35 -3.44 14.94
C ARG A 146 0.72 -2.31 14.15
N LEU A 147 1.22 -2.04 12.95
CA LEU A 147 0.80 -0.89 12.14
C LEU A 147 -0.50 -1.14 11.39
N PHE A 148 -0.67 -2.34 10.83
CA PHE A 148 -1.73 -2.62 9.87
C PHE A 148 -2.79 -3.56 10.42
N SER A 149 -4.03 -3.41 9.94
CA SER A 149 -5.09 -4.36 10.26
C SER A 149 -4.79 -5.72 9.61
N ARG A 150 -5.41 -6.78 10.14
CA ARG A 150 -5.32 -8.12 9.52
C ARG A 150 -5.80 -8.14 8.07
N ARG A 151 -6.76 -7.28 7.70
CA ARG A 151 -7.27 -7.17 6.33
C ARG A 151 -6.25 -6.52 5.40
N ALA A 152 -5.64 -5.42 5.83
CA ALA A 152 -4.56 -4.78 5.09
C ALA A 152 -3.37 -5.72 4.89
N LEU A 153 -2.95 -6.42 5.95
CA LEU A 153 -1.87 -7.42 5.86
C LEU A 153 -2.17 -8.53 4.86
N ALA A 154 -3.40 -9.05 4.84
CA ALA A 154 -3.81 -10.06 3.89
C ALA A 154 -3.88 -9.54 2.44
N GLU A 155 -4.22 -8.27 2.25
CA GLU A 155 -4.21 -7.65 0.92
C GLU A 155 -2.78 -7.39 0.43
N PHE A 156 -1.87 -6.93 1.29
CA PHE A 156 -0.45 -6.81 0.92
C PHE A 156 0.11 -8.16 0.45
N ASP A 157 -0.12 -9.23 1.22
CA ASP A 157 0.30 -10.59 0.85
C ASP A 157 -0.38 -11.10 -0.42
N ARG A 158 -1.68 -10.81 -0.62
CA ARG A 158 -2.40 -11.16 -1.85
C ARG A 158 -1.80 -10.47 -3.06
N ARG A 159 -1.49 -9.18 -2.96
CA ARG A 159 -0.91 -8.40 -4.07
C ARG A 159 0.48 -8.89 -4.42
N ASP A 160 1.31 -9.17 -3.43
CA ASP A 160 2.66 -9.74 -3.64
C ASP A 160 2.58 -11.08 -4.37
N ARG A 161 1.73 -12.01 -3.90
CA ARG A 161 1.50 -13.30 -4.57
C ARG A 161 0.99 -13.18 -6.01
N LEU A 162 0.28 -12.11 -6.32
CA LEU A 162 -0.24 -11.83 -7.65
C LEU A 162 0.70 -10.97 -8.51
N GLY A 163 1.87 -10.57 -8.00
CA GLY A 163 2.79 -9.65 -8.68
C GLY A 163 2.20 -8.26 -8.94
N ARG A 164 1.21 -7.82 -8.14
CA ARG A 164 0.52 -6.52 -8.27
C ARG A 164 1.23 -5.43 -7.48
N TYR A 165 2.46 -5.16 -7.89
CA TYR A 165 3.28 -4.11 -7.31
C TYR A 165 2.75 -2.71 -7.65
N VAL A 166 3.19 -1.73 -6.88
CA VAL A 166 2.96 -0.32 -7.20
C VAL A 166 3.79 0.03 -8.43
N GLU A 167 3.18 0.75 -9.37
CA GLU A 167 3.89 1.19 -10.56
C GLU A 167 4.96 2.21 -10.18
N VAL A 168 6.13 2.14 -10.82
CA VAL A 168 7.19 3.13 -10.61
C VAL A 168 6.72 4.52 -11.10
N PRO A 169 7.03 5.62 -10.39
CA PRO A 169 6.53 6.96 -10.72
C PRO A 169 7.26 7.61 -11.93
N ASP A 170 7.72 6.80 -12.89
CA ASP A 170 8.45 7.26 -14.08
C ASP A 170 7.66 8.27 -14.90
N THR A 171 6.34 8.04 -15.06
CA THR A 171 5.48 8.92 -15.87
C THR A 171 5.37 10.31 -15.25
N GLU A 172 5.18 10.39 -13.94
CA GLU A 172 5.13 11.65 -13.22
C GLU A 172 6.49 12.36 -13.22
N ALA A 173 7.56 11.62 -12.89
CA ALA A 173 8.91 12.15 -12.91
C ALA A 173 9.28 12.69 -14.31
N ALA A 174 8.95 11.96 -15.38
CA ALA A 174 9.18 12.40 -16.75
C ALA A 174 8.47 13.73 -17.04
N GLN A 175 7.19 13.85 -16.68
CA GLN A 175 6.42 15.08 -16.87
C GLN A 175 7.04 16.25 -16.09
N ALA A 176 7.42 16.02 -14.83
CA ALA A 176 8.03 17.04 -13.98
C ALA A 176 9.39 17.54 -14.50
N PHE A 177 10.11 16.71 -15.27
CA PHE A 177 11.36 17.09 -15.94
C PHE A 177 11.16 17.58 -17.39
N GLY A 178 9.92 17.71 -17.86
CA GLY A 178 9.58 18.17 -19.21
C GLY A 178 9.94 17.17 -20.30
N LEU A 179 9.83 15.87 -20.00
CA LEU A 179 10.02 14.75 -20.92
C LEU A 179 8.66 14.14 -21.30
N PRO A 180 8.58 13.34 -22.39
CA PRO A 180 7.36 12.60 -22.73
C PRO A 180 6.89 11.69 -21.58
N PRO A 181 5.58 11.58 -21.30
CA PRO A 181 5.06 10.76 -20.19
C PRO A 181 5.40 9.25 -20.27
N SER A 182 5.76 8.77 -21.46
CA SER A 182 6.21 7.39 -21.69
C SER A 182 7.71 7.16 -21.46
N THR A 183 8.46 8.21 -21.09
CA THR A 183 9.89 8.09 -20.82
C THR A 183 10.12 7.25 -19.59
N ARG A 184 10.78 6.10 -19.76
CA ARG A 184 11.20 5.24 -18.66
C ARG A 184 12.56 5.70 -18.12
N ALA A 185 12.73 5.59 -16.81
CA ALA A 185 14.01 5.87 -16.20
C ALA A 185 15.02 4.76 -16.49
N ARG A 186 16.29 5.14 -16.58
CA ARG A 186 17.42 4.20 -16.57
C ARG A 186 18.27 4.46 -15.34
N LEU A 187 19.03 3.46 -14.92
CA LEU A 187 19.97 3.62 -13.81
C LEU A 187 20.99 4.70 -14.14
N TYR A 188 21.22 5.58 -13.18
CA TYR A 188 22.32 6.52 -13.20
C TYR A 188 23.61 5.79 -12.82
N GLU A 189 24.55 5.72 -13.75
CA GLU A 189 25.89 5.19 -13.51
C GLU A 189 26.78 6.31 -12.96
N LEU A 190 27.41 6.05 -11.81
CA LEU A 190 28.29 7.00 -11.10
C LEU A 190 29.63 7.21 -11.82
#